data_AF-A0A9E2KAV8-F1
#
_entry.id   AF-A0A9E2KAV8-F1
#
_cell.length_a   1.000
_cell.length_b   1.000
_cell.length_c   1.000
_cell.angle_alpha   90.00
_cell.angle_beta   90.00
_cell.angle_gamma   90.00
#
_symmetry.space_group_name_H-M   'P 1'
#
loop_
_entity.id
_entity.type
_entity.pdbx_description
1 polymer ?
#
loop_
_entity_poly.entity_id
_entity_poly.type
_entity_poly.pdbx_seq_one_letter_code
_entity_poly.pdbx_strand_id
1 'polypeptide(L)'
;MKISRTVWIDDKVKWNVLRKREIQKKNRYKGKAYIVCTSPHSKLLFEIIEAKQLSDWYSTSTMVALCQNRQQALEVVRNLIDAIYNEKTQTYEELKQ
;
A
#
# COMPACT_ATOMS: atom_id res chain seq x y z
N MET A 1 -1.85 -3.48 9.66
CA MET A 1 -1.22 -2.51 8.73
C MET A 1 -1.84 -1.13 8.92
N LYS A 2 -1.03 -0.06 8.91
CA LYS A 2 -1.51 1.33 8.86
C LYS A 2 -1.95 1.69 7.43
N ILE A 3 -2.75 2.73 7.27
CA ILE A 3 -3.14 3.25 5.95
C ILE A 3 -2.68 4.69 5.90
N SER A 4 -1.87 5.03 4.90
CA SER A 4 -1.38 6.38 4.68
C SER A 4 -2.54 7.36 4.50
N ARG A 5 -2.41 8.60 4.99
CA ARG A 5 -3.38 9.66 4.72
C ARG A 5 -3.52 9.97 3.24
N THR A 6 -2.45 9.79 2.48
CA THR A 6 -2.39 10.02 1.03
C THR A 6 -2.53 8.71 0.25
N VAL A 7 -3.22 7.72 0.80
CA VAL A 7 -3.39 6.42 0.14
C VAL A 7 -4.05 6.60 -1.23
N TRP A 8 -3.43 6.05 -2.26
CA TRP A 8 -4.01 6.00 -3.59
C TRP A 8 -4.82 4.72 -3.77
N ILE A 9 -6.02 4.83 -4.33
CA ILE A 9 -6.90 3.68 -4.50
C ILE A 9 -7.39 3.70 -5.93
N ASP A 10 -7.17 2.58 -6.63
CA ASP A 10 -7.67 2.41 -7.97
C ASP A 10 -9.20 2.43 -7.98
N ASP A 11 -9.80 3.23 -8.88
CA ASP A 11 -11.25 3.41 -9.00
C ASP A 11 -12.02 2.10 -9.24
N LYS A 12 -11.37 1.09 -9.83
CA LYS A 12 -11.95 -0.23 -10.09
C LYS A 12 -11.88 -1.15 -8.88
N VAL A 13 -11.16 -0.76 -7.82
CA VAL A 13 -11.15 -1.51 -6.56
C VAL A 13 -12.28 -1.01 -5.65
N LYS A 14 -13.13 -1.95 -5.22
CA LYS A 14 -14.18 -1.65 -4.25
C LYS A 14 -13.56 -1.23 -2.92
N TRP A 15 -13.57 0.05 -2.63
CA TRP A 15 -13.12 0.61 -1.36
C TRP A 15 -14.30 1.06 -0.50
N ASN A 16 -14.42 0.47 0.69
CA ASN A 16 -15.46 0.83 1.65
C ASN A 16 -14.99 0.60 3.09
N VAL A 17 -15.82 0.98 4.05
CA VAL A 17 -15.51 0.88 5.49
C VAL A 17 -15.19 -0.55 5.92
N LEU A 18 -15.85 -1.57 5.34
CA LEU A 18 -15.58 -2.97 5.64
C LEU A 18 -14.18 -3.38 5.15
N ARG A 19 -13.82 -3.03 3.91
CA ARG A 19 -12.48 -3.29 3.34
C ARG A 19 -11.38 -2.58 4.12
N LYS A 20 -11.63 -1.34 4.54
CA LYS A 20 -10.72 -0.59 5.40
C LYS A 20 -10.48 -1.32 6.72
N ARG A 21 -11.55 -1.78 7.39
CA ARG A 21 -11.45 -2.54 8.65
C ARG A 21 -10.75 -3.88 8.47
N GLU A 22 -11.00 -4.56 7.36
CA GLU A 22 -10.35 -5.83 6.98
C GLU A 22 -8.82 -5.69 6.92
N ILE A 23 -8.33 -4.62 6.27
CA ILE A 23 -6.89 -4.32 6.20
C ILE A 23 -6.34 -3.91 7.57
N GLN A 24 -7.03 -3.02 8.29
CA GLN A 24 -6.50 -2.45 9.54
C GLN A 24 -6.52 -3.42 10.73
N LYS A 25 -7.65 -4.11 10.95
CA LYS A 25 -7.87 -4.90 12.18
C LYS A 25 -7.52 -6.37 12.05
N LYS A 26 -7.66 -6.93 10.85
CA LYS A 26 -7.51 -8.37 10.65
C LYS A 26 -6.30 -8.74 9.82
N ASN A 27 -5.60 -7.75 9.25
CA ASN A 27 -4.59 -7.98 8.20
C ASN A 27 -5.11 -9.01 7.17
N ARG A 28 -6.41 -8.97 6.86
CA ARG A 28 -7.08 -9.98 6.03
C ARG A 28 -8.01 -9.26 5.09
N TYR A 29 -7.70 -9.27 3.80
CA TYR A 29 -8.56 -8.72 2.77
C TYR A 29 -9.16 -9.85 1.93
N LYS A 30 -10.49 -9.83 1.76
CA LYS A 30 -11.20 -10.86 0.99
C LYS A 30 -11.53 -10.37 -0.42
N GLY A 31 -10.54 -10.34 -1.31
CA GLY A 31 -10.74 -9.96 -2.70
C GLY A 31 -9.48 -10.03 -3.54
N LYS A 32 -9.64 -9.87 -4.87
CA LYS A 32 -8.52 -9.74 -5.80
C LYS A 32 -8.14 -8.26 -5.87
N ALA A 33 -7.06 -7.92 -5.17
CA ALA A 33 -6.43 -6.60 -5.21
C ALA A 33 -4.96 -6.76 -4.84
N TYR A 34 -4.15 -5.78 -5.21
CA TYR A 34 -2.74 -5.68 -4.87
C TYR A 34 -2.55 -4.49 -3.93
N ILE A 35 -1.84 -4.70 -2.83
CA ILE A 35 -1.49 -3.67 -1.86
C ILE A 35 -0.05 -3.26 -2.13
N VAL A 36 0.18 -1.96 -2.31
CA VAL A 36 1.51 -1.36 -2.23
C VAL A 36 1.69 -0.83 -0.82
N CYS A 37 2.76 -1.24 -0.15
CA CYS A 37 3.04 -0.85 1.22
C CYS A 37 4.52 -0.68 1.49
N THR A 38 4.85 0.00 2.59
CA THR A 38 6.22 0.05 3.11
C THR A 38 6.66 -1.34 3.56
N SER A 39 7.88 -1.76 3.22
CA SER A 39 8.44 -3.04 3.62
C SER A 39 8.50 -3.15 5.15
N PRO A 40 8.07 -4.29 5.74
CA PRO A 40 8.28 -4.55 7.17
C PRO A 40 9.75 -4.86 7.50
N HIS A 41 10.57 -5.23 6.51
CA HIS A 41 11.96 -5.67 6.70
C HIS A 41 13.00 -4.60 6.38
N SER A 42 12.66 -3.63 5.52
CA SER A 42 13.58 -2.59 5.10
C SER A 42 12.95 -1.21 5.18
N LYS A 43 13.67 -0.27 5.81
CA LYS A 43 13.16 1.07 6.10
C LYS A 43 12.89 1.92 4.85
N LEU A 44 13.32 1.52 3.66
CA LEU A 44 13.29 2.33 2.43
C LEU A 44 12.78 1.58 1.20
N LEU A 45 12.11 0.44 1.38
CA LEU A 45 11.58 -0.35 0.26
C LEU A 45 10.06 -0.38 0.26
N PHE A 46 9.50 -0.46 -0.94
CA PHE A 46 8.10 -0.78 -1.15
C PHE A 46 7.94 -2.26 -1.49
N GLU A 47 6.85 -2.85 -1.01
CA GLU A 47 6.45 -4.20 -1.36
C GLU A 47 5.06 -4.20 -1.99
N ILE A 48 4.91 -5.04 -3.00
CA ILE A 48 3.63 -5.32 -3.65
C ILE A 48 3.19 -6.70 -3.20
N ILE A 49 2.04 -6.77 -2.53
CA ILE A 49 1.48 -8.03 -2.06
C ILE A 49 0.07 -8.22 -2.57
N GLU A 50 -0.31 -9.46 -2.85
CA GLU A 50 -1.72 -9.75 -3.06
C GLU A 50 -2.47 -9.56 -1.74
N ALA A 51 -3.61 -8.87 -1.78
CA ALA A 51 -4.35 -8.53 -0.58
C ALA A 51 -4.80 -9.79 0.21
N LYS A 52 -4.99 -10.92 -0.47
CA LYS A 52 -5.27 -12.23 0.15
C LYS A 52 -4.09 -12.82 0.93
N GLN A 53 -2.87 -12.39 0.63
CA GLN A 53 -1.62 -12.80 1.28
C GLN A 53 -1.22 -11.84 2.41
N LEU A 54 -2.03 -10.81 2.67
CA LEU A 54 -1.83 -9.93 3.81
C LEU A 54 -1.83 -10.79 5.09
N SER A 55 -0.81 -10.58 5.91
CA SER A 55 -0.57 -11.33 7.15
C SER A 55 -0.04 -10.39 8.23
N ASP A 56 0.11 -10.90 9.45
CA ASP A 56 0.54 -10.11 10.59
C ASP A 56 2.00 -9.60 10.49
N TRP A 57 2.79 -10.15 9.55
CA TRP A 57 4.12 -9.63 9.19
C TRP A 57 4.07 -8.16 8.74
N TYR A 58 2.95 -7.72 8.17
CA TYR A 58 2.74 -6.36 7.71
C TYR A 58 1.99 -5.48 8.74
N SER A 59 1.94 -5.90 10.00
CA SER A 59 1.26 -5.16 11.07
C SER A 59 1.80 -3.73 11.23
N THR A 60 3.12 -3.56 11.10
CA THR A 60 3.84 -2.28 11.21
C THR A 60 3.98 -1.52 9.89
N SER A 61 3.72 -2.18 8.76
CA SER A 61 3.74 -1.57 7.43
C SER A 61 2.63 -0.53 7.26
N THR A 62 2.84 0.41 6.35
CA THR A 62 1.85 1.39 5.92
C THR A 62 1.44 1.14 4.47
N MET A 63 0.15 0.94 4.23
CA MET A 63 -0.42 0.88 2.89
C MET A 63 -0.39 2.26 2.26
N VAL A 64 0.20 2.36 1.09
CA VAL A 64 0.27 3.59 0.28
C VAL A 64 -0.61 3.49 -0.96
N ALA A 65 -0.89 2.27 -1.45
CA ALA A 65 -1.89 2.11 -2.49
C ALA A 65 -2.62 0.77 -2.48
N LEU A 66 -3.80 0.76 -3.12
CA LEU A 66 -4.60 -0.42 -3.38
C LEU A 66 -4.99 -0.47 -4.87
N CYS A 67 -4.51 -1.47 -5.59
CA CYS A 67 -4.61 -1.59 -7.04
C CYS A 67 -5.44 -2.82 -7.46
N GLN A 68 -6.07 -2.78 -8.62
CA GLN A 68 -6.85 -3.92 -9.12
C GLN A 68 -5.92 -5.03 -9.63
N ASN A 69 -4.84 -4.65 -10.29
CA ASN A 69 -3.88 -5.58 -10.90
C ASN A 69 -2.43 -5.22 -10.56
N ARG A 70 -1.53 -6.17 -10.84
CA ARG A 70 -0.09 -6.04 -10.54
C ARG A 70 0.58 -4.93 -11.33
N GLN A 71 0.16 -4.69 -12.58
CA GLN A 71 0.78 -3.69 -13.44
C GLN A 71 0.61 -2.28 -12.87
N GLN A 72 -0.60 -1.96 -12.39
CA GLN A 72 -0.88 -0.69 -11.72
C GLN A 72 -0.08 -0.55 -10.42
N ALA A 73 0.05 -1.63 -9.64
CA ALA A 73 0.85 -1.60 -8.42
C ALA A 73 2.32 -1.30 -8.71
N LEU A 74 2.89 -1.86 -9.80
CA LEU A 74 4.25 -1.56 -10.25
C LEU A 74 4.39 -0.10 -10.69
N GLU A 75 3.40 0.43 -11.42
CA GLU A 75 3.39 1.83 -11.84
C GLU A 75 3.33 2.79 -10.66
N VAL A 76 2.52 2.49 -9.64
CA VAL A 76 2.50 3.26 -8.39
C VAL A 76 3.86 3.23 -7.71
N VAL A 77 4.52 2.06 -7.62
CA VAL A 77 5.86 1.97 -7.03
C VAL A 77 6.87 2.82 -7.81
N ARG A 78 6.85 2.78 -9.15
CA ARG A 78 7.71 3.65 -9.98
C ARG A 78 7.48 5.12 -9.63
N ASN A 79 6.23 5.56 -9.64
CA ASN A 79 5.89 6.96 -9.38
C ASN A 79 6.30 7.39 -7.95
N LEU A 80 6.17 6.51 -6.95
CA LEU A 80 6.66 6.78 -5.59
C LEU A 80 8.17 6.90 -5.53
N ILE A 81 8.91 6.04 -6.24
CA ILE A 81 10.37 6.11 -6.31
C ILE A 81 10.80 7.42 -6.98
N ASP A 82 10.16 7.79 -8.08
CA ASP A 82 10.44 9.04 -8.78
C ASP A 82 10.17 10.26 -7.88
N ALA A 83 8.99 10.32 -7.26
CA ALA A 83 8.62 11.42 -6.36
C ALA A 83 9.58 11.56 -5.16
N ILE A 84 10.03 10.45 -4.58
CA ILE A 84 10.90 10.47 -3.39
C ILE A 84 12.36 10.75 -3.75
N TYR A 85 12.90 10.05 -4.73
CA TYR A 85 14.35 10.03 -4.96
C TYR A 85 14.80 10.93 -6.10
N ASN A 86 14.00 11.04 -7.17
CA ASN A 86 14.36 11.79 -8.36
C ASN A 86 13.87 13.24 -8.27
N GLU A 87 12.58 13.42 -7.99
CA GLU A 87 11.93 14.74 -7.94
C GLU A 87 12.02 15.38 -6.55
N LYS A 88 12.11 14.57 -5.48
CA LYS A 88 12.14 15.00 -4.08
C LYS A 88 10.94 15.87 -3.70
N THR A 89 9.78 15.60 -4.31
CA THR A 89 8.50 16.28 -4.06
C THR A 89 7.74 15.65 -2.88
N GLN A 90 8.15 14.46 -2.44
CA GLN A 90 7.56 13.71 -1.33
C GLN A 90 8.65 13.02 -0.51
N THR A 91 8.42 12.83 0.79
CA THR A 91 9.31 12.04 1.66
C THR A 91 8.71 10.68 2.03
N TYR A 92 9.56 9.71 2.36
CA TYR A 92 9.10 8.39 2.81
C TYR A 92 8.36 8.46 4.16
N GLU A 93 8.72 9.43 4.99
CA GLU A 93 8.11 9.70 6.29
C GLU A 93 6.69 10.25 6.14
N GLU A 94 6.43 11.10 5.15
CA GLU A 94 5.07 11.60 4.82
C GLU A 94 4.12 10.45 4.48
N LEU A 95 4.59 9.40 3.81
CA LEU A 95 3.78 8.23 3.49
C LEU A 95 3.36 7.44 4.74
N LYS A 96 4.09 7.56 5.86
CA LYS A 96 3.82 6.85 7.12
C LYS A 96 2.87 7.60 8.07
N GLN A 97 2.49 8.84 7.75
CA GLN A 97 1.60 9.70 8.56
C GLN A 97 0.11 9.44 8.30
#